data_AF-A0A0C2ZXG6-F1
#
_entry.id   AF-A0A0C2ZXG6-F1
#
_cell.length_a   1.000
_cell.length_b   1.000
_cell.length_c   1.000
_cell.angle_alpha   90.00
_cell.angle_beta   90.00
_cell.angle_gamma   90.00
#
_symmetry.space_group_name_H-M   'P 1'
#
loop_
_entity.id
_entity.type
_entity.pdbx_description
1 polymer ?
#
loop_
_entity_poly.entity_id
_entity_poly.type
_entity_poly.pdbx_seq_one_letter_code
_entity_poly.pdbx_strand_id
1 'polypeptide(L)'
;MKLSIDAQTITMHISHDFLSMHSMRTFLGACTGMLHLVDEGLIITHHARDELNKKSLLVDACRTWAHGTQMELDFFIKSLLHCSHYPLRISLESMREIRVSMHAISPTQIRLELSQEEPLFALWIARYFGTKATRIEGNSIDVALQNSDAYTRLTSLVGRKNFMGARLFYSFEGRFIATLFGGAAHSKEHYFALLECPVDAPLQQIRSNYKRLARAYHPDRIMHIQDEATLIDYTQKFQALQEAYSALKGA
;
A
#
# COMPACT_ATOMS: atom_id res chain seq x y z
N MET A 1 -3.04 13.95 -18.06
CA MET A 1 -3.90 14.51 -16.99
C MET A 1 -5.29 14.81 -17.54
N LYS A 2 -6.35 14.39 -16.85
CA LYS A 2 -7.75 14.65 -17.18
C LYS A 2 -8.54 14.96 -15.91
N LEU A 3 -9.36 16.00 -15.95
CA LEU A 3 -10.28 16.39 -14.88
C LEU A 3 -11.72 16.18 -15.34
N SER A 4 -12.54 15.53 -14.51
CA SER A 4 -13.98 15.41 -14.73
C SER A 4 -14.77 15.66 -13.45
N ILE A 5 -16.04 16.04 -13.61
CA ILE A 5 -17.01 16.17 -12.52
C ILE A 5 -18.14 15.20 -12.86
N ASP A 6 -18.35 14.20 -12.01
CA ASP A 6 -19.34 13.14 -12.23
C ASP A 6 -20.18 12.98 -10.96
N ALA A 7 -21.52 13.04 -11.08
CA ALA A 7 -22.50 12.65 -10.06
C ALA A 7 -22.08 12.87 -8.58
N GLN A 8 -21.64 14.09 -8.24
CA GLN A 8 -21.16 14.52 -6.90
C GLN A 8 -19.73 14.12 -6.50
N THR A 9 -18.84 13.84 -7.46
CA THR A 9 -17.41 13.60 -7.22
C THR A 9 -16.59 14.37 -8.26
N ILE A 10 -15.47 14.95 -7.81
CA ILE A 10 -14.45 15.47 -8.73
C ILE A 10 -13.43 14.36 -8.96
N THR A 11 -13.22 13.96 -10.21
CA THR A 11 -12.23 12.95 -10.57
C THR A 11 -11.04 13.59 -11.27
N MET A 12 -9.85 13.25 -10.79
CA MET A 12 -8.58 13.74 -11.32
C MET A 12 -7.72 12.53 -11.72
N HIS A 13 -7.55 12.35 -13.02
CA HIS A 13 -6.57 11.42 -13.59
C HIS A 13 -5.26 12.17 -13.77
N ILE A 14 -4.23 11.79 -13.03
CA ILE A 14 -2.96 12.53 -13.00
C ILE A 14 -1.79 11.67 -13.45
N SER A 15 -0.78 12.34 -14.02
CA SER A 15 0.54 11.75 -14.21
C SER A 15 1.30 11.73 -12.88
N HIS A 16 2.36 10.92 -12.83
CA HIS A 16 3.25 10.86 -11.67
C HIS A 16 3.89 12.21 -11.34
N ASP A 17 4.31 12.96 -12.35
CA ASP A 17 4.95 14.28 -12.18
C ASP A 17 4.05 15.25 -11.42
N PHE A 18 2.73 15.12 -11.56
CA PHE A 18 1.77 15.96 -10.84
C PHE A 18 1.77 15.70 -9.33
N LEU A 19 2.18 14.51 -8.87
CA LEU A 19 2.33 14.21 -7.44
C LEU A 19 3.43 15.05 -6.78
N SER A 20 4.45 15.42 -7.55
CA SER A 20 5.56 16.23 -7.07
C SER A 20 5.21 17.72 -6.95
N MET A 21 4.09 18.17 -7.54
CA MET A 21 3.68 19.56 -7.48
C MET A 21 3.42 20.02 -6.05
N HIS A 22 3.87 21.24 -5.75
CA HIS A 22 3.75 21.83 -4.41
C HIS A 22 2.31 21.82 -3.89
N SER A 23 1.32 22.20 -4.72
CA SER A 23 -0.08 22.21 -4.29
C SER A 23 -0.65 20.82 -4.01
N MET A 24 -0.22 19.79 -4.74
CA MET A 24 -0.59 18.41 -4.44
C MET A 24 0.02 17.96 -3.12
N ARG A 25 1.32 18.18 -2.90
CA ARG A 25 2.00 17.83 -1.64
C ARG A 25 1.38 18.57 -0.44
N THR A 26 1.11 19.85 -0.59
CA THR A 26 0.48 20.68 0.46
C THR A 26 -0.94 20.20 0.76
N PHE A 27 -1.74 19.90 -0.26
CA PHE A 27 -3.09 19.36 -0.05
C PHE A 27 -3.06 17.99 0.64
N LEU A 28 -2.24 17.06 0.15
CA LEU A 28 -2.11 15.72 0.71
C LEU A 28 -1.54 15.71 2.14
N GLY A 29 -0.60 16.60 2.45
CA GLY A 29 -0.03 16.74 3.79
C GLY A 29 -0.99 17.35 4.80
N ALA A 30 -1.90 18.23 4.35
CA ALA A 30 -2.84 18.93 5.22
C ALA A 30 -4.26 18.32 5.24
N CYS A 31 -4.58 17.39 4.33
CA CYS A 31 -5.94 16.89 4.21
C CYS A 31 -6.40 16.15 5.47
N THR A 32 -7.59 16.51 5.92
CA THR A 32 -8.28 15.95 7.09
C THR A 32 -9.43 15.02 6.70
N GLY A 33 -9.86 15.04 5.44
CA GLY A 33 -10.80 14.09 4.89
C GLY A 33 -10.37 12.62 5.05
N MET A 34 -11.35 11.73 5.04
CA MET A 34 -11.13 10.28 5.07
C MET A 34 -10.60 9.81 3.71
N LEU A 35 -9.64 8.90 3.75
CA LEU A 35 -9.05 8.28 2.55
C LEU A 35 -9.67 6.89 2.34
N HIS A 36 -10.38 6.73 1.22
CA HIS A 36 -10.95 5.46 0.79
C HIS A 36 -10.27 5.01 -0.49
N LEU A 37 -9.63 3.84 -0.46
CA LEU A 37 -9.14 3.20 -1.67
C LEU A 37 -10.28 2.38 -2.28
N VAL A 38 -10.75 2.77 -3.47
CA VAL A 38 -11.86 2.13 -4.18
C VAL A 38 -11.42 1.85 -5.61
N ASP A 39 -11.46 0.58 -6.01
CA ASP A 39 -10.92 0.07 -7.28
C ASP A 39 -9.45 0.51 -7.47
N GLU A 40 -9.20 1.40 -8.43
CA GLU A 40 -7.90 1.98 -8.77
C GLU A 40 -7.82 3.49 -8.43
N GLY A 41 -8.77 4.00 -7.67
CA GLY A 41 -8.82 5.40 -7.23
C GLY A 41 -8.66 5.56 -5.72
N LEU A 42 -8.02 6.65 -5.32
CA LEU A 42 -8.05 7.13 -3.94
C LEU A 42 -9.09 8.23 -3.83
N ILE A 43 -10.15 7.99 -3.06
CA ILE A 43 -11.20 8.96 -2.77
C ILE A 43 -10.87 9.65 -1.44
N ILE A 44 -10.80 10.98 -1.48
CA ILE A 44 -10.60 11.84 -0.32
C ILE A 44 -11.94 12.54 -0.07
N THR A 45 -12.58 12.23 1.06
CA THR A 45 -13.86 12.87 1.42
C THR A 45 -13.66 14.36 1.65
N HIS A 46 -14.68 15.15 1.37
CA HIS A 46 -14.62 16.56 1.68
C HIS A 46 -14.62 16.81 3.19
N HIS A 47 -13.82 17.78 3.62
CA HIS A 47 -13.87 18.34 4.95
C HIS A 47 -13.65 19.86 4.85
N ALA A 48 -14.40 20.65 5.64
CA ALA A 48 -14.39 22.11 5.51
C ALA A 48 -12.99 22.74 5.71
N ARG A 49 -12.15 22.13 6.57
CA ARG A 49 -10.76 22.58 6.79
C ARG A 49 -9.86 22.42 5.56
N ASP A 50 -10.21 21.50 4.67
CA ASP A 50 -9.43 21.21 3.47
C ASP A 50 -9.84 22.10 2.29
N GLU A 51 -10.94 22.85 2.41
CA GLU A 51 -11.58 23.53 1.27
C GLU A 51 -10.66 24.54 0.59
N LEU A 52 -9.92 25.34 1.36
CA LEU A 52 -8.98 26.33 0.81
C LEU A 52 -7.85 25.64 0.01
N ASN A 53 -7.21 24.63 0.61
CA ASN A 53 -6.12 23.89 -0.01
C ASN A 53 -6.60 23.10 -1.24
N LYS A 54 -7.81 22.53 -1.15
CA LYS A 54 -8.46 21.84 -2.26
C LYS A 54 -8.76 22.77 -3.42
N LYS A 55 -9.33 23.96 -3.15
CA LYS A 55 -9.58 24.97 -4.19
C LYS A 55 -8.29 25.39 -4.88
N SER A 56 -7.22 25.62 -4.12
CA SER A 56 -5.89 25.93 -4.68
C SER A 56 -5.38 24.80 -5.58
N LEU A 57 -5.46 23.54 -5.12
CA LEU A 57 -5.08 22.37 -5.90
C LEU A 57 -5.88 22.26 -7.21
N LEU A 58 -7.20 22.45 -7.16
CA LEU A 58 -8.06 22.36 -8.34
C LEU A 58 -7.74 23.44 -9.37
N VAL A 59 -7.43 24.66 -8.93
CA VAL A 59 -7.02 25.75 -9.82
C VAL A 59 -5.69 25.43 -10.49
N ASP A 60 -4.71 24.96 -9.73
CA ASP A 60 -3.40 24.59 -10.26
C ASP A 60 -3.52 23.41 -11.24
N ALA A 61 -4.31 22.40 -10.89
CA ALA A 61 -4.60 21.28 -11.78
C ALA A 61 -5.25 21.76 -13.09
N CYS A 62 -6.24 22.64 -13.02
CA CYS A 62 -6.85 23.22 -14.23
C CYS A 62 -5.85 23.97 -15.09
N ARG A 63 -4.99 24.79 -14.50
CA ARG A 63 -3.99 25.57 -15.26
C ARG A 63 -2.98 24.67 -15.95
N THR A 64 -2.47 23.66 -15.24
CA THR A 64 -1.55 22.66 -15.81
C THR A 64 -2.23 21.85 -16.93
N TRP A 65 -3.52 21.56 -16.82
CA TRP A 65 -4.29 20.90 -17.86
C TRP A 65 -4.54 21.80 -19.09
N ALA A 66 -4.92 23.05 -18.85
CA ALA A 66 -5.33 24.01 -19.88
C ALA A 66 -4.19 24.42 -20.81
N HIS A 67 -2.94 24.38 -20.35
CA HIS A 67 -1.77 24.52 -21.23
C HIS A 67 -1.74 23.48 -22.36
N GLY A 68 -2.52 22.39 -22.28
CA GLY A 68 -2.66 21.37 -23.32
C GLY A 68 -3.95 21.39 -24.15
N THR A 69 -4.95 22.24 -23.85
CA THR A 69 -6.29 22.18 -24.50
C THR A 69 -6.95 23.56 -24.66
N GLN A 70 -7.53 23.85 -25.83
CA GLN A 70 -8.27 25.08 -26.17
C GLN A 70 -9.65 25.20 -25.47
N MET A 71 -9.73 24.99 -24.15
CA MET A 71 -10.98 25.19 -23.40
C MET A 71 -11.10 26.62 -22.86
N GLU A 72 -12.34 27.11 -22.68
CA GLU A 72 -12.63 28.31 -21.89
C GLU A 72 -12.35 28.04 -20.41
N LEU A 73 -11.07 28.16 -20.06
CA LEU A 73 -10.49 27.86 -18.76
C LEU A 73 -11.26 28.48 -17.59
N ASP A 74 -11.71 29.73 -17.75
CA ASP A 74 -12.37 30.49 -16.70
C ASP A 74 -13.75 29.92 -16.33
N PHE A 75 -14.50 29.44 -17.32
CA PHE A 75 -15.80 28.81 -17.06
C PHE A 75 -15.62 27.50 -16.30
N PHE A 76 -14.68 26.66 -16.75
CA PHE A 76 -14.41 25.37 -16.13
C PHE A 76 -13.88 25.49 -14.70
N ILE A 77 -12.96 26.45 -14.45
CA ILE A 77 -12.47 26.74 -13.09
C ILE A 77 -13.64 27.13 -12.17
N LYS A 78 -14.55 28.01 -12.62
CA LYS A 78 -15.72 28.40 -11.82
C LYS A 78 -16.58 27.20 -11.47
N SER A 79 -16.85 26.31 -12.44
CA SER A 79 -17.62 25.08 -12.21
C SER A 79 -16.92 24.16 -11.18
N LEU A 80 -15.62 23.93 -11.31
CA LEU A 80 -14.86 23.10 -10.36
C LEU A 80 -14.83 23.68 -8.95
N LEU A 81 -14.66 25.00 -8.83
CA LEU A 81 -14.68 25.69 -7.54
C LEU A 81 -16.06 25.63 -6.89
N HIS A 82 -17.14 25.64 -7.67
CA HIS A 82 -18.49 25.44 -7.15
C HIS A 82 -18.67 24.02 -6.59
N CYS A 83 -18.06 23.02 -7.22
CA CYS A 83 -18.08 21.62 -6.81
C CYS A 83 -17.02 21.26 -5.75
N SER A 84 -16.28 22.20 -5.16
CA SER A 84 -15.17 21.90 -4.23
C SER A 84 -15.59 21.12 -2.98
N HIS A 85 -16.87 21.21 -2.62
CA HIS A 85 -17.51 20.49 -1.52
C HIS A 85 -17.74 19.00 -1.80
N TYR A 86 -17.64 18.56 -3.06
CA TYR A 86 -17.68 17.13 -3.41
C TYR A 86 -16.41 16.41 -2.96
N PRO A 87 -16.40 15.08 -2.78
CA PRO A 87 -15.18 14.29 -2.64
C PRO A 87 -14.24 14.45 -3.85
N LEU A 88 -12.95 14.21 -3.63
CA LEU A 88 -11.93 14.18 -4.69
C LEU A 88 -11.47 12.74 -4.91
N ARG A 89 -11.67 12.19 -6.11
CA ARG A 89 -11.09 10.93 -6.55
C ARG A 89 -9.81 11.22 -7.32
N ILE A 90 -8.69 10.68 -6.87
CA ILE A 90 -7.41 10.72 -7.57
C ILE A 90 -7.16 9.34 -8.19
N SER A 91 -6.75 9.31 -9.46
CA SER A 91 -6.38 8.08 -10.17
C SER A 91 -5.13 8.32 -11.01
N LEU A 92 -4.26 7.32 -11.13
CA LEU A 92 -3.00 7.43 -11.87
C LEU A 92 -3.19 6.88 -13.29
N GLU A 93 -2.59 7.56 -14.29
CA GLU A 93 -2.74 7.20 -15.71
C GLU A 93 -1.88 6.00 -16.14
N SER A 94 -0.84 5.63 -15.38
CA SER A 94 0.08 4.55 -15.74
C SER A 94 0.17 3.44 -14.69
N MET A 95 0.10 2.19 -15.15
CA MET A 95 0.42 1.00 -14.36
C MET A 95 1.90 1.02 -13.99
N ARG A 96 2.21 0.82 -12.71
CA ARG A 96 3.59 0.75 -12.20
C ARG A 96 3.72 -0.27 -11.09
N GLU A 97 4.94 -0.49 -10.62
CA GLU A 97 5.24 -1.38 -9.51
C GLU A 97 5.67 -0.56 -8.29
N ILE A 98 5.05 -0.81 -7.13
CA ILE A 98 5.52 -0.30 -5.84
C ILE A 98 6.12 -1.49 -5.08
N ARG A 99 7.40 -1.41 -4.75
CA ARG A 99 8.10 -2.44 -3.98
C ARG A 99 8.22 -1.99 -2.53
N VAL A 100 7.76 -2.85 -1.63
CA VAL A 100 7.73 -2.63 -0.19
C VAL A 100 8.57 -3.72 0.48
N SER A 101 9.69 -3.33 1.07
CA SER A 101 10.52 -4.18 1.92
C SER A 101 10.01 -4.08 3.36
N MET A 102 9.90 -5.22 4.03
CA MET A 102 9.35 -5.32 5.38
C MET A 102 10.40 -5.84 6.34
N HIS A 103 10.66 -5.04 7.37
CA HIS A 103 11.67 -5.29 8.39
C HIS A 103 10.99 -5.36 9.75
N ALA A 104 11.37 -6.34 10.56
CA ALA A 104 10.91 -6.43 11.94
C ALA A 104 11.98 -5.77 12.83
N ILE A 105 11.62 -4.64 13.45
CA ILE A 105 12.50 -3.93 14.39
C ILE A 105 12.44 -4.64 15.75
N SER A 106 11.24 -5.04 16.15
CA SER A 106 10.96 -5.76 17.39
C SER A 106 9.69 -6.60 17.22
N PRO A 107 9.33 -7.46 18.19
CA PRO A 107 8.08 -8.22 18.13
C PRO A 107 6.81 -7.37 18.07
N THR A 108 6.91 -6.07 18.34
CA THR A 108 5.76 -5.15 18.32
C THR A 108 6.02 -3.95 17.41
N GLN A 109 7.02 -4.00 16.53
CA GLN A 109 7.35 -2.89 15.66
C GLN A 109 7.96 -3.37 14.35
N ILE A 110 7.41 -2.85 13.25
CA ILE A 110 7.93 -3.10 11.91
C ILE A 110 8.31 -1.80 11.23
N ARG A 111 9.13 -1.91 10.19
CA ARG A 111 9.42 -0.88 9.22
C ARG A 111 9.03 -1.35 7.84
N LEU A 112 8.28 -0.51 7.14
CA LEU A 112 8.01 -0.61 5.72
C LEU A 112 8.99 0.32 5.01
N GLU A 113 9.79 -0.21 4.09
CA GLU A 113 10.74 0.56 3.30
C GLU A 113 10.35 0.47 1.82
N LEU A 114 10.11 1.62 1.22
CA LEU A 114 9.73 1.77 -0.17
C LEU A 114 10.98 1.86 -1.04
N SER A 115 11.00 1.18 -2.19
CA SER A 115 12.13 1.26 -3.11
C SER A 115 12.35 2.67 -3.68
N GLN A 116 11.30 3.48 -3.71
CA GLN A 116 11.27 4.85 -4.24
C GLN A 116 10.31 5.69 -3.38
N GLU A 117 10.42 7.01 -3.48
CA GLU A 117 9.51 7.92 -2.76
C GLU A 117 8.10 7.79 -3.33
N GLU A 118 7.15 7.36 -2.49
CA GLU A 118 5.75 7.19 -2.85
C GLU A 118 4.83 7.98 -1.93
N PRO A 119 4.68 9.31 -2.12
CA PRO A 119 3.99 10.18 -1.17
C PRO A 119 2.53 9.77 -0.89
N LEU A 120 1.80 9.36 -1.94
CA LEU A 120 0.41 8.91 -1.80
C LEU A 120 0.31 7.58 -1.06
N PHE A 121 1.21 6.64 -1.33
CA PHE A 121 1.22 5.36 -0.64
C PHE A 121 1.60 5.57 0.83
N ALA A 122 2.61 6.40 1.10
CA ALA A 122 3.03 6.74 2.46
C ALA A 122 1.90 7.42 3.25
N LEU A 123 1.22 8.41 2.66
CA LEU A 123 0.05 9.05 3.26
C LEU A 123 -1.07 8.03 3.51
N TRP A 124 -1.37 7.17 2.54
CA TRP A 124 -2.40 6.16 2.70
C TRP A 124 -2.06 5.18 3.81
N ILE A 125 -0.83 4.68 3.89
CA ILE A 125 -0.35 3.81 4.98
C ILE A 125 -0.46 4.51 6.33
N ALA A 126 -0.06 5.78 6.41
CA ALA A 126 -0.18 6.60 7.61
C ALA A 126 -1.61 6.61 8.14
N ARG A 127 -2.58 6.83 7.24
CA ARG A 127 -4.01 6.89 7.59
C ARG A 127 -4.60 5.50 7.84
N TYR A 128 -4.13 4.50 7.10
CA TYR A 128 -4.56 3.11 7.22
C TYR A 128 -4.17 2.51 8.58
N PHE A 129 -2.98 2.83 9.10
CA PHE A 129 -2.56 2.42 10.45
C PHE A 129 -2.91 3.45 11.53
N GLY A 130 -3.22 4.70 11.15
CA GLY A 130 -3.59 5.76 12.06
C GLY A 130 -2.47 6.08 13.06
N THR A 131 -2.80 6.14 14.35
CA THR A 131 -1.84 6.40 15.43
C THR A 131 -0.76 5.32 15.56
N LYS A 132 -0.91 4.18 14.87
CA LYS A 132 0.07 3.09 14.86
C LYS A 132 1.21 3.34 13.88
N ALA A 133 1.04 4.22 12.87
CA ALA A 133 2.14 4.68 12.04
C ALA A 133 2.95 5.71 12.84
N THR A 134 4.03 5.28 13.45
CA THR A 134 4.78 6.07 14.45
C THR A 134 5.79 7.01 13.82
N ARG A 135 6.28 6.70 12.62
CA ARG A 135 7.28 7.50 11.91
C ARG A 135 7.10 7.37 10.41
N ILE A 136 7.20 8.48 9.69
CA ILE A 136 7.20 8.53 8.22
C ILE A 136 8.34 9.45 7.81
N GLU A 137 9.41 8.87 7.29
CA GLU A 137 10.59 9.61 6.88
C GLU A 137 11.11 9.11 5.54
N GLY A 138 11.05 9.98 4.53
CA GLY A 138 11.40 9.64 3.15
C GLY A 138 10.62 8.41 2.68
N ASN A 139 11.34 7.31 2.48
CA ASN A 139 10.79 6.05 1.98
C ASN A 139 10.47 5.04 3.09
N SER A 140 10.69 5.41 4.35
CA SER A 140 10.53 4.52 5.49
C SER A 140 9.32 4.89 6.34
N ILE A 141 8.55 3.87 6.74
CA ILE A 141 7.37 4.01 7.58
C ILE A 141 7.45 2.99 8.72
N ASP A 142 7.53 3.47 9.95
CA ASP A 142 7.51 2.60 11.13
C ASP A 142 6.07 2.41 11.63
N VAL A 143 5.71 1.17 11.93
CA VAL A 143 4.37 0.80 12.40
C VAL A 143 4.48 -0.01 13.68
N ALA A 144 3.76 0.44 14.72
CA ALA A 144 3.62 -0.28 15.98
C ALA A 144 2.52 -1.36 15.90
N LEU A 145 2.86 -2.58 16.33
CA LEU A 145 2.02 -3.77 16.30
C LEU A 145 1.59 -4.24 17.71
N GLN A 146 1.37 -3.32 18.64
CA GLN A 146 1.08 -3.66 20.04
C GLN A 146 -0.27 -4.36 20.25
N ASN A 147 -1.22 -4.22 19.31
CA ASN A 147 -2.59 -4.72 19.44
C ASN A 147 -2.96 -5.63 18.26
N SER A 148 -3.92 -6.55 18.48
CA SER A 148 -4.42 -7.48 17.44
C SER A 148 -4.92 -6.78 16.17
N ASP A 149 -5.63 -5.66 16.28
CA ASP A 149 -6.07 -4.85 15.12
C ASP A 149 -4.90 -4.40 14.22
N ALA A 150 -3.72 -4.12 14.80
CA ALA A 150 -2.55 -3.75 14.02
C ALA A 150 -2.06 -4.91 13.14
N TYR A 151 -2.08 -6.12 13.70
CA TYR A 151 -1.75 -7.35 12.98
C TYR A 151 -2.78 -7.67 11.90
N THR A 152 -4.08 -7.52 12.18
CA THR A 152 -5.14 -7.71 11.17
C THR A 152 -5.01 -6.71 10.02
N ARG A 153 -4.64 -5.47 10.30
CA ARG A 153 -4.35 -4.46 9.26
C ARG A 153 -3.12 -4.80 8.46
N LEU A 154 -2.06 -5.26 9.12
CA LEU A 154 -0.83 -5.69 8.46
C LEU A 154 -1.05 -6.89 7.53
N THR A 155 -1.73 -7.92 7.99
CA THR A 155 -2.07 -9.10 7.16
C THR A 155 -2.94 -8.70 5.97
N SER A 156 -3.94 -7.84 6.20
CA SER A 156 -4.77 -7.27 5.14
C SER A 156 -3.96 -6.41 4.15
N LEU A 157 -2.93 -5.70 4.60
CA LEU A 157 -2.04 -4.93 3.73
C LEU A 157 -1.24 -5.87 2.83
N VAL A 158 -0.59 -6.89 3.40
CA VAL A 158 0.22 -7.87 2.64
C VAL A 158 -0.62 -8.61 1.60
N GLY A 159 -1.91 -8.84 1.86
CA GLY A 159 -2.84 -9.44 0.90
C GLY A 159 -3.21 -8.53 -0.28
N ARG A 160 -2.98 -7.21 -0.20
CA ARG A 160 -3.32 -6.28 -1.29
C ARG A 160 -2.32 -6.39 -2.42
N LYS A 161 -2.81 -6.65 -3.63
CA LYS A 161 -1.96 -6.73 -4.84
C LYS A 161 -1.82 -5.41 -5.57
N ASN A 162 -2.75 -4.48 -5.34
CA ASN A 162 -2.84 -3.23 -6.10
C ASN A 162 -3.10 -2.03 -5.17
N PHE A 163 -2.57 -0.88 -5.54
CA PHE A 163 -2.82 0.43 -4.95
C PHE A 163 -2.88 1.49 -6.06
N MET A 164 -4.05 2.10 -6.28
CA MET A 164 -4.24 3.14 -7.29
C MET A 164 -3.72 2.77 -8.69
N GLY A 165 -4.00 1.54 -9.15
CA GLY A 165 -3.47 1.01 -10.41
C GLY A 165 -1.98 0.59 -10.37
N ALA A 166 -1.26 0.85 -9.28
CA ALA A 166 0.08 0.30 -9.10
C ALA A 166 0.01 -1.12 -8.51
N ARG A 167 0.84 -2.03 -9.01
CA ARG A 167 1.00 -3.37 -8.47
C ARG A 167 1.97 -3.35 -7.28
N LEU A 168 1.54 -3.90 -6.15
CA LEU A 168 2.31 -4.00 -4.92
C LEU A 168 3.15 -5.28 -4.93
N PHE A 169 4.42 -5.15 -4.54
CA PHE A 169 5.33 -6.26 -4.34
C PHE A 169 5.93 -6.18 -2.94
N TYR A 170 5.65 -7.17 -2.11
CA TYR A 170 6.20 -7.28 -0.77
C TYR A 170 7.44 -8.17 -0.76
N SER A 171 8.44 -7.76 0.00
CA SER A 171 9.59 -8.60 0.36
C SER A 171 9.80 -8.55 1.87
N PHE A 172 10.23 -9.67 2.45
CA PHE A 172 10.42 -9.82 3.88
C PHE A 172 11.90 -10.11 4.15
N GLU A 173 12.49 -9.40 5.10
CA GLU A 173 13.84 -9.72 5.55
C GLU A 173 13.86 -11.07 6.29
N GLY A 174 14.95 -11.84 6.20
CA GLY A 174 15.04 -13.24 6.63
C GLY A 174 14.94 -13.53 8.14
N ARG A 175 14.46 -12.56 8.92
CA ARG A 175 14.10 -12.70 10.35
C ARG A 175 12.74 -12.08 10.67
N PHE A 176 12.01 -11.59 9.67
CA PHE A 176 10.78 -10.83 9.86
C PHE A 176 9.74 -11.64 10.66
N ILE A 177 9.55 -12.92 10.32
CA ILE A 177 8.57 -13.78 10.99
C ILE A 177 9.11 -14.26 12.34
N ALA A 178 10.38 -14.67 12.37
CA ALA A 178 11.04 -15.07 13.62
C ALA A 178 10.94 -13.99 14.71
N THR A 179 11.19 -12.73 14.32
CA THR A 179 11.12 -11.58 15.24
C THR A 179 9.69 -11.24 15.65
N LEU A 180 8.70 -11.30 14.76
CA LEU A 180 7.30 -10.95 15.09
C LEU A 180 6.55 -12.03 15.86
N PHE A 181 6.79 -13.30 15.53
CA PHE A 181 6.00 -14.42 16.04
C PHE A 181 6.77 -15.30 17.02
N GLY A 182 7.95 -14.85 17.49
CA GLY A 182 8.72 -15.51 18.54
C GLY A 182 9.30 -16.87 18.14
N GLY A 183 9.36 -17.17 16.84
CA GLY A 183 10.00 -18.37 16.32
C GLY A 183 11.52 -18.25 16.47
N ALA A 184 12.16 -19.23 17.10
CA ALA A 184 13.63 -19.33 17.18
C ALA A 184 14.24 -19.10 15.79
N ALA A 185 15.37 -18.38 15.72
CA ALA A 185 16.11 -18.14 14.47
C ALA A 185 16.16 -19.43 13.63
N HIS A 186 15.39 -19.44 12.54
CA HIS A 186 15.14 -20.65 11.79
C HIS A 186 16.43 -21.06 11.07
N SER A 187 17.02 -22.18 11.46
CA SER A 187 18.18 -22.76 10.77
C SER A 187 17.81 -23.06 9.31
N LYS A 188 18.79 -23.18 8.41
CA LYS A 188 18.53 -23.62 7.03
C LYS A 188 17.71 -24.91 6.99
N GLU A 189 17.96 -25.83 7.93
CA GLU A 189 17.23 -27.09 8.09
C GLU A 189 15.75 -26.86 8.40
N HIS A 190 15.40 -25.85 9.20
CA HIS A 190 14.02 -25.46 9.44
C HIS A 190 13.33 -24.95 8.18
N TYR A 191 14.02 -24.15 7.35
CA TYR A 191 13.47 -23.68 6.08
C TYR A 191 13.28 -24.81 5.06
N PHE A 192 14.21 -25.78 5.01
CA PHE A 192 14.03 -26.99 4.21
C PHE A 192 12.81 -27.78 4.70
N ALA A 193 12.67 -27.98 6.00
CA ALA A 193 11.52 -28.67 6.59
C ALA A 193 10.19 -27.95 6.30
N LEU A 194 10.15 -26.61 6.40
CA LEU A 194 8.96 -25.81 6.14
C LEU A 194 8.52 -25.88 4.67
N LEU A 195 9.48 -25.93 3.74
CA LEU A 195 9.22 -26.14 2.32
C LEU A 195 9.02 -27.62 1.95
N GLU A 196 8.91 -28.51 2.94
CA GLU A 196 8.78 -29.95 2.76
C GLU A 196 9.87 -30.52 1.83
N CYS A 197 11.10 -30.03 1.99
CA CYS A 197 12.28 -30.39 1.20
C CYS A 197 13.31 -31.12 2.08
N PRO A 198 14.10 -32.06 1.52
CA PRO A 198 15.34 -32.53 2.13
C PRO A 198 16.31 -31.37 2.38
N VAL A 199 17.15 -31.50 3.41
CA VAL A 199 18.28 -30.59 3.62
C VAL A 199 19.19 -30.66 2.39
N ASP A 200 19.65 -29.51 1.91
CA ASP A 200 20.45 -29.35 0.67
C ASP A 200 19.73 -29.72 -0.64
N ALA A 201 18.39 -29.72 -0.65
CA ALA A 201 17.63 -29.91 -1.89
C ALA A 201 18.02 -28.86 -2.96
N PRO A 202 18.09 -29.25 -4.25
CA PRO A 202 18.43 -28.33 -5.33
C PRO A 202 17.38 -27.22 -5.46
N LEU A 203 17.80 -26.02 -5.87
CA LEU A 203 16.93 -24.83 -5.97
C LEU A 203 15.66 -25.05 -6.81
N GLN A 204 15.75 -25.91 -7.83
CA GLN A 204 14.59 -26.29 -8.65
C GLN A 204 13.50 -27.00 -7.83
N GLN A 205 13.90 -27.88 -6.92
CA GLN A 205 13.00 -28.61 -6.01
C GLN A 205 12.42 -27.68 -4.95
N ILE A 206 13.26 -26.81 -4.35
CA ILE A 206 12.82 -25.75 -3.42
C ILE A 206 11.73 -24.88 -4.08
N ARG A 207 11.97 -24.43 -5.32
CA ARG A 207 11.01 -23.61 -6.08
C ARG A 207 9.71 -24.34 -6.40
N SER A 208 9.79 -25.63 -6.72
CA SER A 208 8.62 -26.47 -7.00
C SER A 208 7.73 -26.60 -5.76
N ASN A 209 8.33 -26.96 -4.62
CA ASN A 209 7.61 -27.13 -3.37
C ASN A 209 7.05 -25.82 -2.82
N TYR A 210 7.81 -24.73 -2.89
CA TYR A 210 7.29 -23.40 -2.56
C TYR A 210 6.04 -23.07 -3.39
N LYS A 211 6.07 -23.27 -4.72
CA LYS A 211 4.89 -22.99 -5.57
C LYS A 211 3.68 -23.83 -5.16
N ARG A 212 3.87 -25.11 -4.81
CA ARG A 212 2.79 -25.99 -4.34
C ARG A 212 2.21 -25.50 -3.01
N LEU A 213 3.07 -25.23 -2.04
CA LEU A 213 2.66 -24.81 -0.69
C LEU A 213 2.07 -23.40 -0.68
N ALA A 214 2.67 -22.46 -1.40
CA ALA A 214 2.13 -21.11 -1.58
C ALA A 214 0.74 -21.13 -2.21
N ARG A 215 0.47 -22.05 -3.15
CA ARG A 215 -0.89 -22.23 -3.70
C ARG A 215 -1.86 -22.85 -2.70
N ALA A 216 -1.40 -23.68 -1.77
CA ALA A 216 -2.26 -24.31 -0.77
C ALA A 216 -2.66 -23.32 0.33
N TYR A 217 -1.70 -22.55 0.83
CA TYR A 217 -1.86 -21.64 1.95
C TYR A 217 -2.12 -20.17 1.53
N HIS A 218 -2.33 -19.88 0.25
CA HIS A 218 -2.54 -18.51 -0.23
C HIS A 218 -3.74 -17.86 0.48
N PRO A 219 -3.62 -16.61 1.00
CA PRO A 219 -4.71 -15.93 1.69
C PRO A 219 -6.00 -15.84 0.84
N ASP A 220 -5.90 -15.60 -0.48
CA ASP A 220 -7.06 -15.67 -1.41
C ASP A 220 -7.91 -16.94 -1.30
N ARG A 221 -7.34 -18.10 -0.93
CA ARG A 221 -8.10 -19.35 -0.82
C ARG A 221 -8.91 -19.48 0.46
N ILE A 222 -8.65 -18.62 1.44
CA ILE A 222 -9.29 -18.67 2.76
C ILE A 222 -10.03 -17.39 3.10
N MET A 223 -10.06 -16.40 2.20
CA MET A 223 -10.77 -15.13 2.41
C MET A 223 -12.28 -15.29 2.68
N HIS A 224 -12.87 -16.43 2.33
CA HIS A 224 -14.28 -16.75 2.61
C HIS A 224 -14.49 -17.43 3.97
N ILE A 225 -13.42 -17.80 4.67
CA ILE A 225 -13.46 -18.40 6.01
C ILE A 225 -13.62 -17.28 7.03
N GLN A 226 -14.68 -17.35 7.85
CA GLN A 226 -14.98 -16.34 8.88
C GLN A 226 -14.27 -16.58 10.21
N ASP A 227 -13.56 -17.71 10.35
CA ASP A 227 -12.78 -18.01 11.54
C ASP A 227 -11.43 -17.27 11.54
N GLU A 228 -11.30 -16.33 12.47
CA GLU A 228 -10.15 -15.45 12.60
C GLU A 228 -8.87 -16.23 12.99
N ALA A 229 -8.99 -17.28 13.82
CA ALA A 229 -7.85 -18.11 14.20
C ALA A 229 -7.27 -18.87 13.00
N THR A 230 -8.13 -19.48 12.20
CA THR A 230 -7.71 -20.18 10.95
C THR A 230 -7.10 -19.21 9.93
N LEU A 231 -7.65 -18.00 9.80
CA LEU A 231 -7.09 -16.97 8.92
C LEU A 231 -5.67 -16.59 9.34
N ILE A 232 -5.45 -16.40 10.64
CA ILE A 232 -4.14 -16.09 11.21
C ILE A 232 -3.17 -17.24 10.94
N ASP A 233 -3.54 -18.49 11.24
CA ASP A 233 -2.68 -19.66 11.07
C ASP A 233 -2.24 -19.87 9.62
N TYR A 234 -3.15 -19.77 8.67
CA TYR A 234 -2.81 -19.94 7.26
C TYR A 234 -1.97 -18.78 6.74
N THR A 235 -2.24 -17.56 7.18
CA THR A 235 -1.45 -16.39 6.80
C THR A 235 -0.03 -16.50 7.37
N GLN A 236 0.11 -16.93 8.62
CA GLN A 236 1.41 -17.21 9.25
C GLN A 236 2.17 -18.30 8.47
N LYS A 237 1.50 -19.41 8.12
CA LYS A 237 2.11 -20.47 7.29
C LYS A 237 2.55 -19.93 5.93
N PHE A 238 1.72 -19.16 5.24
CA PHE A 238 2.06 -18.58 3.95
C PHE A 238 3.27 -17.64 4.04
N GLN A 239 3.29 -16.78 5.05
CA GLN A 239 4.40 -15.87 5.30
C GLN A 239 5.70 -16.61 5.62
N ALA A 240 5.64 -17.64 6.47
CA ALA A 240 6.79 -18.47 6.79
C ALA A 240 7.33 -19.18 5.53
N LEU A 241 6.45 -19.67 4.64
CA LEU A 241 6.86 -20.27 3.36
C LEU A 241 7.58 -19.27 2.44
N GLN A 242 7.13 -18.01 2.41
CA GLN A 242 7.79 -16.95 1.65
C GLN A 242 9.16 -16.60 2.21
N GLU A 243 9.30 -16.53 3.53
CA GLU A 243 10.57 -16.29 4.20
C GLU A 243 11.56 -17.44 3.94
N ALA A 244 11.14 -18.70 4.13
CA ALA A 244 11.96 -19.88 3.87
C ALA A 244 12.46 -19.93 2.41
N TYR A 245 11.57 -19.65 1.45
CA TYR A 245 11.96 -19.61 0.04
C TYR A 245 12.95 -18.48 -0.26
N SER A 246 12.75 -17.30 0.34
CA SER A 246 13.63 -16.15 0.14
C SER A 246 15.02 -16.38 0.75
N ALA A 247 15.07 -16.94 1.95
CA ALA A 247 16.29 -17.28 2.66
C ALA A 247 17.12 -18.35 1.94
N LEU A 248 16.48 -19.39 1.38
CA LEU A 248 17.19 -20.45 0.65
C LEU A 248 17.53 -20.09 -0.80
N LYS A 249 16.86 -19.10 -1.39
CA LYS A 249 17.20 -18.59 -2.73
C LYS A 249 18.40 -17.63 -2.70
N GLY A 250 18.59 -16.91 -1.59
CA GLY A 250 19.65 -15.91 -1.42
C GLY A 250 20.95 -16.44 -0.79
N ALA A 251 21.02 -17.73 -0.46
CA ALA A 251 22.16 -18.39 0.16
C ALA A 251 22.93 -19.27 -0.83
#